data_AF-A0A961CTA4-F1
#
_entry.id   AF-A0A961CTA4-F1
#
_cell.length_a   1.000
_cell.length_b   1.000
_cell.length_c   1.000
_cell.angle_alpha   90.00
_cell.angle_beta   90.00
_cell.angle_gamma   90.00
#
_symmetry.space_group_name_H-M   'P 1'
#
loop_
_entity.id
_entity.type
_entity.pdbx_description
1 polymer ?
#
loop_
_entity_poly.entity_id
_entity_poly.type
_entity_poly.pdbx_seq_one_letter_code
_entity_poly.pdbx_strand_id
1 'polypeptide(L)'
;MTFNIAGAAGAPYTTADHSNSITSGDPYLRQQHAMPIVYIAQASQPTGIAVQEDCDNTDPNITDAREYLMGELASRGYQYFGVNTKTLTTRHCVQGTWIFAKGTYAWADYLWLPGTTEGESRAAVCMRTVVFVQVANCSSHLTTAAGDQQQQSFSFWAFAEQQVPYSFAVWSGGDFNTNNLNVLYPWSMNSSEGDTTLARNTFGSKKIDYSWGRLPIGQAAGGSVVAGAPNYSDHNYVFAPFNWVY
;
A
#
# COMPACT_ATOMS: atom_id res chain seq x y z
N MET A 1 -8.91 21.67 18.54
CA MET A 1 -8.30 20.92 17.43
C MET A 1 -9.15 19.70 17.22
N THR A 2 -9.78 19.57 16.05
CA THR A 2 -10.63 18.42 15.75
C THR A 2 -9.82 17.50 14.86
N PHE A 3 -9.47 16.32 15.36
CA PHE A 3 -8.96 15.25 14.51
C PHE A 3 -10.13 14.79 13.66
N ASN A 4 -10.18 15.23 12.40
CA ASN A 4 -10.99 14.53 11.42
C ASN A 4 -10.22 13.25 11.11
N ILE A 5 -10.45 12.23 11.94
CA ILE A 5 -10.38 10.87 11.43
C ILE A 5 -11.39 10.91 10.29
N ALA A 6 -10.91 10.99 9.05
CA ALA A 6 -11.75 10.76 7.89
C ALA A 6 -12.23 9.33 8.06
N GLY A 7 -13.30 9.16 8.82
CA GLY A 7 -13.98 7.92 8.90
C GLY A 7 -14.37 7.63 7.47
N ALA A 8 -13.69 6.65 6.88
CA ALA A 8 -14.27 5.79 5.87
C ALA A 8 -15.52 5.05 6.41
N ALA A 9 -16.12 5.48 7.53
CA ALA A 9 -17.49 5.21 7.89
C ALA A 9 -18.43 5.84 6.84
N GLY A 10 -18.56 5.16 5.70
CA GLY A 10 -19.53 5.49 4.65
C GLY A 10 -18.96 5.79 3.27
N ALA A 11 -17.63 5.85 3.08
CA ALA A 11 -17.09 5.82 1.72
C ALA A 11 -17.37 4.43 1.13
N PRO A 12 -18.04 4.32 -0.04
CA PRO A 12 -18.31 3.02 -0.64
C PRO A 12 -16.98 2.31 -0.91
N TYR A 13 -16.74 1.20 -0.20
CA TYR A 13 -15.62 0.30 -0.44
C TYR A 13 -15.76 -0.26 -1.86
N THR A 14 -14.96 0.20 -2.80
CA THR A 14 -14.91 -0.35 -4.16
C THR A 14 -14.08 -1.61 -4.17
N THR A 15 -14.73 -2.77 -4.02
CA THR A 15 -14.14 -4.08 -4.31
C THR A 15 -13.85 -4.20 -5.81
N ALA A 16 -12.63 -4.62 -6.16
CA ALA A 16 -12.28 -4.96 -7.55
C ALA A 16 -12.90 -6.29 -7.96
N ASP A 17 -13.42 -6.31 -9.19
CA ASP A 17 -13.62 -7.52 -9.97
C ASP A 17 -12.35 -7.73 -10.83
N HIS A 18 -11.67 -8.87 -10.63
CA HIS A 18 -10.38 -9.20 -11.23
C HIS A 18 -10.50 -9.93 -12.58
N SER A 19 -11.69 -10.03 -13.17
CA SER A 19 -11.96 -11.08 -14.16
C SER A 19 -11.48 -10.85 -15.61
N ASN A 20 -10.92 -9.70 -16.02
CA ASN A 20 -10.72 -9.43 -17.47
C ASN A 20 -9.46 -8.67 -17.95
N SER A 21 -8.42 -8.46 -17.14
CA SER A 21 -7.37 -7.43 -17.33
C SER A 21 -6.07 -7.57 -18.14
N ILE A 22 -5.56 -8.77 -18.43
CA ILE A 22 -4.09 -8.90 -18.60
C ILE A 22 -3.59 -8.60 -20.04
N THR A 23 -4.46 -8.39 -21.03
CA THR A 23 -4.06 -8.48 -22.46
C THR A 23 -4.42 -7.31 -23.38
N SER A 24 -5.14 -6.29 -22.93
CA SER A 24 -5.50 -5.18 -23.83
C SER A 24 -4.31 -4.24 -24.02
N GLY A 25 -3.65 -4.28 -25.18
CA GLY A 25 -2.57 -3.36 -25.54
C GLY A 25 -2.94 -1.86 -25.54
N ASP A 26 -4.18 -1.49 -25.21
CA ASP A 26 -4.75 -0.14 -25.22
C ASP A 26 -4.35 0.72 -23.99
N PRO A 27 -3.60 1.83 -24.16
CA PRO A 27 -3.25 2.77 -23.09
C PRO A 27 -4.44 3.40 -22.36
N TYR A 28 -5.56 3.61 -23.04
CA TYR A 28 -6.72 4.28 -22.45
C TYR A 28 -7.41 3.41 -21.39
N LEU A 29 -7.53 2.10 -21.66
CA LEU A 29 -8.01 1.13 -20.67
C LEU A 29 -7.09 1.07 -19.45
N ARG A 30 -5.77 1.12 -19.65
CA ARG A 30 -4.78 1.15 -18.53
C ARG A 30 -5.01 2.32 -17.58
N GLN A 31 -5.23 3.51 -18.12
CA GLN A 31 -5.51 4.71 -17.32
C GLN A 31 -6.84 4.60 -16.58
N GLN A 32 -7.90 4.11 -17.23
CA GLN A 32 -9.21 3.90 -16.60
C GLN A 32 -9.13 3.00 -15.36
N HIS A 33 -8.21 2.04 -15.33
CA HIS A 33 -8.02 1.17 -14.18
C HIS A 33 -7.30 1.81 -12.99
N ALA A 34 -6.50 2.86 -13.22
CA ALA A 34 -5.90 3.65 -12.14
C ALA A 34 -6.85 4.76 -11.62
N MET A 35 -7.88 5.15 -12.37
CA MET A 35 -8.82 6.21 -11.98
C MET A 35 -9.52 5.98 -10.63
N PRO A 36 -9.95 4.76 -10.23
CA PRO A 36 -10.54 4.53 -8.92
C PRO A 36 -9.59 4.87 -7.77
N ILE A 37 -8.29 4.55 -7.91
CA ILE A 37 -7.25 4.86 -6.91
C ILE A 37 -7.11 6.38 -6.79
N VAL A 38 -7.03 7.08 -7.93
CA VAL A 38 -6.94 8.55 -7.97
C VAL A 38 -8.18 9.20 -7.37
N TYR A 39 -9.38 8.67 -7.67
CA TYR A 39 -10.64 9.16 -7.12
C TYR A 39 -10.71 8.99 -5.60
N ILE A 40 -10.31 7.82 -5.09
CA ILE A 40 -10.24 7.56 -3.64
C ILE A 40 -9.21 8.48 -2.99
N ALA A 41 -8.00 8.57 -3.55
CA ALA A 41 -6.98 9.49 -3.03
C ALA A 41 -7.47 10.94 -3.01
N GLN A 42 -8.25 11.36 -4.01
CA GLN A 42 -8.86 12.69 -4.04
C GLN A 42 -9.96 12.87 -3.00
N ALA A 43 -10.80 11.87 -2.78
CA ALA A 43 -11.96 11.95 -1.89
C ALA A 43 -11.58 11.78 -0.40
N SER A 44 -10.72 10.80 -0.08
CA SER A 44 -10.34 10.49 1.30
C SER A 44 -9.01 11.12 1.71
N GLN A 45 -8.18 11.56 0.74
CA GLN A 45 -6.91 12.26 0.97
C GLN A 45 -5.98 11.54 1.98
N PRO A 46 -5.78 10.20 1.86
CA PRO A 46 -5.09 9.40 2.87
C PRO A 46 -3.61 9.76 3.00
N THR A 47 -3.03 9.55 4.17
CA THR A 47 -1.61 9.87 4.38
C THR A 47 -0.64 8.98 3.62
N GLY A 48 -1.05 7.75 3.34
CA GLY A 48 -0.25 6.71 2.71
C GLY A 48 -1.09 5.85 1.79
N ILE A 49 -0.48 5.37 0.71
CA ILE A 49 -1.05 4.37 -0.21
C ILE A 49 0.05 3.33 -0.46
N ALA A 50 -0.16 2.11 0.02
CA ALA A 50 0.73 0.98 -0.20
C ALA A 50 0.36 0.30 -1.51
N VAL A 51 1.36 0.07 -2.33
CA VAL A 51 1.22 -0.43 -3.70
C VAL A 51 2.20 -1.60 -3.89
N GLN A 52 1.66 -2.76 -4.27
CA GLN A 52 2.43 -3.98 -4.53
C GLN A 52 2.18 -4.44 -5.96
N GLU A 53 3.15 -5.15 -6.51
CA GLU A 53 3.07 -5.76 -7.85
C GLU A 53 2.77 -4.77 -8.99
N ASP A 54 2.91 -3.46 -8.76
CA ASP A 54 2.65 -2.44 -9.76
C ASP A 54 3.77 -2.42 -10.80
N CYS A 55 3.40 -2.69 -12.06
CA CYS A 55 4.32 -2.84 -13.16
C CYS A 55 4.74 -1.48 -13.76
N ASP A 56 6.05 -1.24 -13.78
CA ASP A 56 6.72 -0.27 -14.65
C ASP A 56 6.88 -0.85 -16.05
N ASN A 57 6.30 -0.23 -17.06
CA ASN A 57 6.54 -0.65 -18.42
C ASN A 57 7.99 -0.39 -18.81
N THR A 58 8.60 -1.35 -19.50
CA THR A 58 9.96 -1.21 -20.04
C THR A 58 10.00 -0.49 -21.40
N ASP A 59 8.84 -0.28 -22.05
CA ASP A 59 8.72 0.48 -23.29
C ASP A 59 8.49 1.99 -23.00
N PRO A 60 9.48 2.86 -23.30
CA PRO A 60 9.40 4.30 -23.01
C PRO A 60 8.35 5.05 -23.85
N ASN A 61 7.71 4.41 -24.83
CA ASN A 61 6.68 5.04 -25.68
C ASN A 61 5.26 4.75 -25.20
N ILE A 62 5.10 4.03 -24.09
CA ILE A 62 3.80 3.64 -23.58
C ILE A 62 3.62 4.19 -22.17
N THR A 63 2.78 5.22 -22.04
CA THR A 63 2.29 5.65 -20.72
C THR A 63 1.36 4.58 -20.17
N ASP A 64 1.79 3.94 -19.08
CA ASP A 64 1.06 2.87 -18.41
C ASP A 64 0.24 3.37 -17.21
N ALA A 65 -0.40 2.43 -16.50
CA ALA A 65 -1.22 2.75 -15.35
C ALA A 65 -0.40 3.38 -14.21
N ARG A 66 0.86 2.97 -14.06
CA ARG A 66 1.76 3.46 -13.02
C ARG A 66 2.19 4.89 -13.28
N GLU A 67 2.66 5.22 -14.48
CA GLU A 67 3.05 6.59 -14.84
C GLU A 67 1.88 7.57 -14.67
N TYR A 68 0.68 7.17 -15.11
CA TYR A 68 -0.54 7.95 -14.90
C TYR A 68 -0.84 8.12 -13.40
N LEU A 69 -0.80 7.04 -12.62
CA LEU A 69 -1.04 7.09 -11.19
C LEU A 69 -0.02 8.00 -10.48
N MET A 70 1.26 7.90 -10.84
CA MET A 70 2.33 8.73 -10.30
C MET A 70 2.10 10.21 -10.60
N GLY A 71 1.76 10.56 -11.84
CA GLY A 71 1.45 11.93 -12.23
C GLY A 71 0.22 12.51 -11.51
N GLU A 72 -0.85 11.72 -11.40
CA GLU A 72 -2.08 12.13 -10.72
C GLU A 72 -1.90 12.27 -9.20
N LEU A 73 -1.15 11.37 -8.56
CA LEU A 73 -0.89 11.47 -7.12
C LEU A 73 0.12 12.59 -6.82
N ALA A 74 1.17 12.77 -7.63
CA ALA A 74 2.12 13.86 -7.47
C ALA A 74 1.44 15.24 -7.59
N SER A 75 0.54 15.42 -8.57
CA SER A 75 -0.24 16.67 -8.71
C SER A 75 -1.18 16.95 -7.52
N ARG A 76 -1.46 15.93 -6.71
CA ARG A 76 -2.25 16.02 -5.47
C ARG A 76 -1.39 16.10 -4.20
N GLY A 77 -0.08 16.28 -4.34
CA GLY A 77 0.84 16.48 -3.23
C GLY A 77 1.32 15.19 -2.57
N TYR A 78 1.26 14.06 -3.27
CA TYR A 78 1.92 12.83 -2.85
C TYR A 78 3.37 12.77 -3.34
N GLN A 79 4.23 12.29 -2.48
CA GLN A 79 5.56 11.79 -2.81
C GLN A 79 5.49 10.28 -2.99
N TYR A 80 6.42 9.69 -3.72
CA TYR A 80 6.48 8.24 -3.89
C TYR A 80 7.90 7.72 -3.76
N PHE A 81 8.02 6.49 -3.27
CA PHE A 81 9.28 5.77 -3.16
C PHE A 81 9.00 4.28 -3.26
N GLY A 82 9.93 3.53 -3.84
CA GLY A 82 9.80 2.09 -3.95
C GLY A 82 11.02 1.44 -4.54
N VAL A 83 10.97 0.11 -4.61
CA VAL A 83 12.03 -0.73 -5.15
C VAL A 83 11.46 -1.77 -6.09
N ASN A 84 12.19 -2.03 -7.17
CA ASN A 84 11.85 -3.06 -8.13
C ASN A 84 12.12 -4.45 -7.55
N THR A 85 11.13 -5.33 -7.57
CA THR A 85 11.17 -6.64 -6.94
C THR A 85 11.28 -7.79 -7.94
N LYS A 86 10.78 -7.61 -9.17
CA LYS A 86 10.74 -8.66 -10.20
C LYS A 86 10.63 -8.10 -11.61
N THR A 87 11.30 -8.73 -12.55
CA THR A 87 11.09 -8.48 -13.98
C THR A 87 10.14 -9.52 -14.58
N LEU A 88 9.02 -9.10 -15.12
CA LEU A 88 8.06 -9.93 -15.85
C LEU A 88 8.28 -9.79 -17.36
N THR A 89 9.15 -10.62 -17.92
CA THR A 89 9.45 -10.60 -19.37
C THR A 89 8.21 -10.83 -20.23
N THR A 90 7.27 -11.69 -19.80
CA THR A 90 6.03 -11.98 -20.52
C THR A 90 5.05 -10.81 -20.56
N ARG A 91 5.19 -9.84 -19.65
CA ARG A 91 4.38 -8.62 -19.57
C ARG A 91 5.18 -7.36 -19.94
N HIS A 92 6.44 -7.51 -20.33
CA HIS A 92 7.37 -6.42 -20.62
C HIS A 92 7.43 -5.35 -19.51
N CYS A 93 7.33 -5.77 -18.24
CA CYS A 93 7.32 -4.85 -17.12
C CYS A 93 8.21 -5.28 -15.95
N VAL A 94 8.51 -4.31 -15.08
CA VAL A 94 9.22 -4.50 -13.83
C VAL A 94 8.26 -4.17 -12.68
N GLN A 95 7.94 -5.16 -11.87
CA GLN A 95 7.12 -5.00 -10.67
C GLN A 95 7.95 -4.45 -9.52
N GLY A 96 7.28 -3.78 -8.59
CA GLY A 96 7.92 -3.32 -7.36
C GLY A 96 6.97 -3.16 -6.18
N THR A 97 7.58 -2.94 -5.02
CA THR A 97 6.90 -2.51 -3.80
C THR A 97 7.07 -1.00 -3.68
N TRP A 98 5.97 -0.27 -3.66
CA TRP A 98 5.93 1.19 -3.62
C TRP A 98 5.08 1.70 -2.46
N ILE A 99 5.40 2.92 -2.03
CA ILE A 99 4.61 3.71 -1.12
C ILE A 99 4.41 5.10 -1.72
N PHE A 100 3.16 5.57 -1.74
CA PHE A 100 2.84 6.98 -1.91
C PHE A 100 2.53 7.58 -0.55
N ALA A 101 3.10 8.74 -0.23
CA ALA A 101 2.86 9.44 1.03
C ALA A 101 2.55 10.91 0.78
N LYS A 102 1.48 11.41 1.40
CA LYS A 102 1.04 12.79 1.22
C LYS A 102 1.91 13.76 2.00
N GLY A 103 2.36 14.86 1.38
CA GLY A 103 3.07 15.94 2.02
C GLY A 103 4.43 16.26 1.41
N THR A 104 5.26 16.97 2.17
CA THR A 104 6.63 17.29 1.76
C THR A 104 7.56 16.13 2.11
N TYR A 105 8.41 15.70 1.16
CA TYR A 105 9.39 14.65 1.40
C TYR A 105 10.33 15.01 2.56
N ALA A 106 10.52 14.07 3.48
CA ALA A 106 11.52 14.20 4.55
C ALA A 106 12.59 13.11 4.47
N TRP A 107 12.18 11.86 4.25
CA TRP A 107 13.08 10.71 4.21
C TRP A 107 12.39 9.49 3.61
N ALA A 108 13.14 8.59 3.00
CA ALA A 108 12.67 7.25 2.64
C ALA A 108 13.81 6.24 2.73
N ASP A 109 13.47 4.99 2.98
CA ASP A 109 14.40 3.85 3.00
C ASP A 109 13.66 2.54 2.76
N TYR A 110 14.41 1.49 2.51
CA TYR A 110 13.88 0.16 2.26
C TYR A 110 14.70 -0.94 2.94
N LEU A 111 14.06 -2.08 3.13
CA LEU A 111 14.66 -3.30 3.64
C LEU A 111 14.31 -4.45 2.71
N TRP A 112 15.34 -5.14 2.19
CA TRP A 112 15.15 -6.47 1.60
C TRP A 112 14.77 -7.46 2.71
N LEU A 113 13.61 -8.08 2.57
CA LEU A 113 13.09 -9.03 3.54
C LEU A 113 13.81 -10.38 3.40
N PRO A 114 14.09 -11.07 4.52
CA PRO A 114 14.81 -12.34 4.51
C PRO A 114 13.96 -13.48 3.91
N GLY A 115 14.60 -14.60 3.60
CA GLY A 115 13.92 -15.82 3.17
C GLY A 115 13.85 -15.98 1.65
N THR A 116 13.00 -16.89 1.21
CA THR A 116 12.85 -17.27 -0.19
C THR A 116 12.14 -16.19 -1.02
N THR A 117 12.66 -15.99 -2.23
CA THR A 117 12.14 -14.99 -3.16
C THR A 117 11.01 -15.54 -4.03
N GLU A 118 10.86 -16.85 -4.21
CA GLU A 118 9.84 -17.44 -5.10
C GLU A 118 9.83 -16.80 -6.52
N GLY A 119 11.00 -16.33 -6.99
CA GLY A 119 11.13 -15.60 -8.25
C GLY A 119 10.87 -14.08 -8.16
N GLU A 120 10.68 -13.52 -6.97
CA GLU A 120 10.52 -12.09 -6.64
C GLU A 120 11.25 -11.71 -5.36
N SER A 121 12.13 -10.70 -5.41
CA SER A 121 12.73 -10.17 -4.19
C SER A 121 11.67 -9.49 -3.31
N ARG A 122 11.57 -9.86 -2.03
CA ARG A 122 10.58 -9.26 -1.13
C ARG A 122 11.18 -8.05 -0.43
N ALA A 123 10.45 -6.93 -0.40
CA ALA A 123 10.91 -5.69 0.20
C ALA A 123 9.84 -5.03 1.05
N ALA A 124 10.30 -4.36 2.09
CA ALA A 124 9.57 -3.35 2.82
C ALA A 124 10.12 -1.98 2.47
N VAL A 125 9.25 -1.01 2.25
CA VAL A 125 9.63 0.38 1.96
C VAL A 125 8.91 1.30 2.94
N CYS A 126 9.58 2.32 3.44
CA CYS A 126 8.99 3.33 4.30
C CYS A 126 9.35 4.73 3.79
N MET A 127 8.39 5.64 3.85
CA MET A 127 8.60 7.06 3.58
C MET A 127 8.05 7.91 4.71
N ARG A 128 8.84 8.89 5.15
CA ARG A 128 8.42 9.98 6.02
C ARG A 128 8.13 11.23 5.21
N THR A 129 6.97 11.80 5.46
CA THR A 129 6.53 13.07 4.88
C THR A 129 6.08 14.02 5.98
N VAL A 130 6.21 15.32 5.72
CA VAL A 130 5.72 16.37 6.59
C VAL A 130 4.49 17.00 5.93
N VAL A 131 3.35 16.84 6.61
CA VAL A 131 2.14 17.63 6.37
C VAL A 131 2.06 18.69 7.46
N PHE A 132 1.18 18.52 8.44
CA PHE A 132 1.21 19.26 9.69
C PHE A 132 2.20 18.66 10.71
N VAL A 133 2.28 17.33 10.75
CA VAL A 133 3.24 16.55 11.55
C VAL A 133 4.03 15.63 10.63
N GLN A 134 5.18 15.14 11.10
CA GLN A 134 5.93 14.10 10.39
C GLN A 134 5.22 12.75 10.56
N VAL A 135 4.87 12.11 9.44
CA VAL A 135 4.19 10.81 9.40
C VAL A 135 5.05 9.84 8.60
N ALA A 136 5.24 8.62 9.11
CA ALA A 136 5.82 7.52 8.36
C ALA A 136 4.71 6.65 7.76
N ASN A 137 4.85 6.30 6.48
CA ASN A 137 4.00 5.34 5.79
C ASN A 137 4.88 4.22 5.23
N CYS A 138 4.50 2.98 5.46
CA CYS A 138 5.26 1.81 5.07
C CYS A 138 4.42 0.84 4.23
N SER A 139 5.07 0.21 3.25
CA SER A 139 4.48 -0.73 2.30
C SER A 139 5.32 -2.00 2.23
N SER A 140 4.69 -3.15 2.07
CA SER A 140 5.38 -4.43 1.90
C SER A 140 4.61 -5.40 1.02
N HIS A 141 5.33 -6.34 0.41
CA HIS A 141 4.79 -7.48 -0.32
C HIS A 141 5.50 -8.75 0.22
N LEU A 142 4.81 -9.57 1.02
CA LEU A 142 5.42 -10.75 1.65
C LEU A 142 5.38 -11.97 0.72
N THR A 143 6.26 -12.93 0.97
CA THR A 143 6.30 -14.23 0.27
C THR A 143 5.04 -15.08 0.54
N THR A 144 4.72 -15.99 -0.39
CA THR A 144 3.68 -17.02 -0.18
C THR A 144 4.22 -18.26 0.51
N ALA A 145 5.55 -18.41 0.58
CA ALA A 145 6.22 -19.52 1.23
C ALA A 145 5.94 -19.56 2.74
N ALA A 146 5.20 -20.59 3.17
CA ALA A 146 4.89 -20.82 4.58
C ALA A 146 6.18 -21.02 5.41
N GLY A 147 6.30 -20.31 6.53
CA GLY A 147 7.51 -20.28 7.38
C GLY A 147 8.33 -19.01 7.19
N ASP A 148 8.75 -18.73 5.96
CA ASP A 148 9.47 -17.48 5.64
C ASP A 148 8.57 -16.26 5.79
N GLN A 149 7.28 -16.39 5.47
CA GLN A 149 6.31 -15.32 5.64
C GLN A 149 6.21 -14.78 7.08
N GLN A 150 6.33 -15.66 8.09
CA GLN A 150 6.37 -15.25 9.49
C GLN A 150 7.63 -14.44 9.81
N GLN A 151 8.79 -14.87 9.29
CA GLN A 151 10.04 -14.14 9.46
C GLN A 151 10.00 -12.78 8.77
N GLN A 152 9.49 -12.73 7.53
CA GLN A 152 9.35 -11.50 6.77
C GLN A 152 8.39 -10.51 7.42
N SER A 153 7.25 -11.02 7.93
CA SER A 153 6.32 -10.23 8.74
C SER A 153 7.02 -9.60 9.94
N PHE A 154 7.75 -10.38 10.75
CA PHE A 154 8.52 -9.85 11.86
C PHE A 154 9.53 -8.78 11.43
N SER A 155 10.29 -9.02 10.35
CA SER A 155 11.26 -8.06 9.80
C SER A 155 10.60 -6.78 9.32
N PHE A 156 9.45 -6.86 8.67
CA PHE A 156 8.67 -5.70 8.23
C PHE A 156 8.23 -4.84 9.43
N TRP A 157 7.66 -5.46 10.46
CA TRP A 157 7.21 -4.74 11.64
C TRP A 157 8.34 -4.12 12.44
N ALA A 158 9.48 -4.82 12.56
CA ALA A 158 10.68 -4.26 13.17
C ALA A 158 11.20 -3.04 12.39
N PHE A 159 11.18 -3.09 11.06
CA PHE A 159 11.58 -1.97 10.20
C PHE A 159 10.62 -0.77 10.31
N ALA A 160 9.32 -1.02 10.36
CA ALA A 160 8.32 0.02 10.58
C ALA A 160 8.41 0.62 12.01
N GLU A 161 8.71 -0.19 13.02
CA GLU A 161 8.88 0.27 14.42
C GLU A 161 10.06 1.24 14.56
N GLN A 162 11.13 1.06 13.78
CA GLN A 162 12.26 2.01 13.77
C GLN A 162 11.88 3.42 13.33
N GLN A 163 10.72 3.60 12.68
CA GLN A 163 10.24 4.91 12.23
C GLN A 163 9.52 5.69 13.33
N VAL A 164 9.11 5.02 14.41
CA VAL A 164 8.32 5.59 15.51
C VAL A 164 9.03 6.73 16.23
N PRO A 165 10.32 6.64 16.62
CA PRO A 165 10.97 7.73 17.36
C PRO A 165 11.08 9.03 16.57
N TYR A 166 10.92 8.96 15.24
CA TYR A 166 11.07 10.10 14.35
C TYR A 166 9.73 10.60 13.81
N SER A 167 8.61 9.95 14.11
CA SER A 167 7.33 10.26 13.47
C SER A 167 6.26 10.43 14.53
N PHE A 168 5.35 11.39 14.31
CA PHE A 168 4.18 11.52 15.16
C PHE A 168 3.28 10.29 15.01
N ALA A 169 3.09 9.82 13.78
CA ALA A 169 2.31 8.64 13.44
C ALA A 169 3.07 7.74 12.48
N VAL A 170 2.81 6.43 12.57
CA VAL A 170 3.29 5.44 11.60
C VAL A 170 2.09 4.67 11.06
N TRP A 171 1.99 4.51 9.76
CA TRP A 171 1.04 3.62 9.10
C TRP A 171 1.81 2.59 8.28
N SER A 172 1.33 1.36 8.30
CA SER A 172 1.93 0.23 7.59
C SER A 172 0.84 -0.55 6.88
N GLY A 173 1.00 -0.88 5.61
CA GLY A 173 0.08 -1.76 4.90
C GLY A 173 0.72 -2.47 3.71
N GLY A 174 -0.07 -3.27 3.01
CA GLY A 174 0.33 -3.95 1.78
C GLY A 174 -0.21 -5.37 1.69
N ASP A 175 0.41 -6.17 0.84
CA ASP A 175 0.07 -7.58 0.65
C ASP A 175 0.94 -8.48 1.52
N PHE A 176 0.30 -9.23 2.41
CA PHE A 176 0.96 -10.14 3.32
C PHE A 176 0.87 -11.60 2.88
N ASN A 177 0.21 -11.90 1.76
CA ASN A 177 0.07 -13.22 1.16
C ASN A 177 -0.49 -14.31 2.11
N THR A 178 -1.24 -13.91 3.13
CA THR A 178 -1.80 -14.82 4.14
C THR A 178 -3.02 -14.27 4.82
N ASN A 179 -4.00 -15.15 5.06
CA ASN A 179 -5.15 -14.82 5.88
C ASN A 179 -4.96 -15.21 7.36
N ASN A 180 -3.80 -15.78 7.71
CA ASN A 180 -3.51 -16.24 9.07
C ASN A 180 -2.91 -15.11 9.90
N LEU A 181 -3.75 -14.41 10.67
CA LEU A 181 -3.30 -13.31 11.53
C LEU A 181 -2.20 -13.70 12.54
N ASN A 182 -2.07 -14.99 12.89
CA ASN A 182 -1.02 -15.44 13.81
C ASN A 182 0.40 -15.29 13.24
N VAL A 183 0.55 -15.15 11.92
CA VAL A 183 1.86 -14.92 11.29
C VAL A 183 2.15 -13.43 11.06
N LEU A 184 1.18 -12.54 11.31
CA LEU A 184 1.28 -11.13 10.92
C LEU A 184 1.89 -10.22 11.98
N TYR A 185 2.29 -10.70 13.16
CA TYR A 185 3.02 -9.97 14.22
C TYR A 185 2.87 -8.43 14.27
N PRO A 186 1.65 -7.85 14.19
CA PRO A 186 1.51 -6.40 14.22
C PRO A 186 1.82 -5.87 15.62
N TRP A 187 1.99 -4.56 15.75
CA TRP A 187 2.22 -3.91 17.05
C TRP A 187 1.15 -4.29 18.09
N SER A 188 1.58 -4.67 19.30
CA SER A 188 0.70 -5.19 20.36
C SER A 188 -0.17 -4.13 21.04
N MET A 189 0.19 -2.85 20.92
CA MET A 189 -0.56 -1.71 21.45
C MET A 189 -0.62 -0.64 20.38
N ASN A 190 -1.59 -0.68 19.47
CA ASN A 190 -2.15 0.46 18.73
C ASN A 190 -3.32 -0.01 17.85
N SER A 191 -4.21 0.92 17.53
CA SER A 191 -5.36 0.74 16.67
C SER A 191 -4.93 0.14 15.32
N SER A 192 -5.08 -1.18 15.20
CA SER A 192 -5.21 -1.80 13.89
C SER A 192 -6.31 -1.09 13.13
N GLU A 193 -6.40 -1.29 11.82
CA GLU A 193 -7.72 -1.17 11.22
C GLU A 193 -8.79 -1.77 12.15
N GLY A 194 -9.94 -1.11 12.23
CA GLY A 194 -11.14 -1.64 12.89
C GLY A 194 -11.71 -2.88 12.17
N ASP A 195 -10.84 -3.76 11.69
CA ASP A 195 -11.15 -4.79 10.73
C ASP A 195 -10.22 -6.04 10.83
N THR A 196 -9.95 -6.52 12.04
CA THR A 196 -9.55 -7.94 12.20
C THR A 196 -10.73 -8.90 11.94
N THR A 197 -11.95 -8.37 11.69
CA THR A 197 -13.23 -9.10 11.72
C THR A 197 -14.14 -8.95 10.49
N LEU A 198 -13.95 -7.99 9.58
CA LEU A 198 -14.60 -7.98 8.26
C LEU A 198 -13.93 -9.07 7.40
N ALA A 199 -14.72 -10.14 7.23
CA ALA A 199 -14.46 -11.29 6.40
C ALA A 199 -14.55 -10.94 4.90
N ARG A 200 -13.71 -10.02 4.42
CA ARG A 200 -13.69 -9.62 3.00
C ARG A 200 -12.42 -10.09 2.33
N ASN A 201 -12.60 -10.74 1.20
CA ASN A 201 -11.50 -11.20 0.38
C ASN A 201 -10.91 -10.01 -0.36
N THR A 202 -9.60 -9.88 -0.29
CA THR A 202 -8.85 -8.89 -1.05
C THR A 202 -8.20 -9.57 -2.26
N PHE A 203 -7.84 -10.85 -2.18
CA PHE A 203 -7.41 -11.62 -3.34
C PHE A 203 -8.18 -12.92 -3.47
N GLY A 204 -8.93 -13.07 -4.56
CA GLY A 204 -9.78 -14.24 -4.80
C GLY A 204 -10.75 -14.49 -3.64
N SER A 205 -10.59 -15.63 -2.95
CA SER A 205 -11.38 -16.00 -1.77
C SER A 205 -10.66 -15.79 -0.43
N LYS A 206 -9.61 -14.96 -0.38
CA LYS A 206 -8.77 -14.74 0.80
C LYS A 206 -8.63 -13.25 1.14
N LYS A 207 -8.55 -12.91 2.42
CA LYS A 207 -8.08 -11.60 2.92
C LYS A 207 -6.57 -11.68 3.10
N ILE A 208 -5.79 -10.99 2.29
CA ILE A 208 -4.32 -11.01 2.35
C ILE A 208 -3.69 -9.61 2.36
N ASP A 209 -4.45 -8.60 1.95
CA ASP A 209 -4.05 -7.20 2.01
C ASP A 209 -4.55 -6.60 3.33
N TYR A 210 -3.65 -5.96 4.08
CA TYR A 210 -3.94 -5.43 5.41
C TYR A 210 -3.24 -4.10 5.66
N SER A 211 -3.69 -3.39 6.68
CA SER A 211 -2.95 -2.27 7.26
C SER A 211 -3.13 -2.09 8.77
N TRP A 212 -2.21 -1.35 9.36
CA TRP A 212 -2.19 -1.00 10.77
C TRP A 212 -1.66 0.42 10.97
N GLY A 213 -2.27 1.14 11.90
CA GLY A 213 -1.87 2.48 12.28
C GLY A 213 -1.35 2.55 13.71
N ARG A 214 -0.29 3.32 13.91
CA ARG A 214 0.21 3.75 15.21
C ARG A 214 0.00 5.25 15.32
N LEU A 215 -1.00 5.64 16.11
CA LEU A 215 -1.23 7.03 16.50
C LEU A 215 -0.87 7.21 17.98
N PRO A 216 -0.28 8.35 18.38
CA PRO A 216 0.06 8.64 19.78
C PRO A 216 -1.19 9.03 20.60
N ILE A 217 -2.39 8.78 20.07
CA ILE A 217 -3.69 9.15 20.63
C ILE A 217 -4.56 7.90 20.60
N GLY A 218 -5.14 7.52 21.75
CA GLY A 218 -5.94 6.30 21.92
C GLY A 218 -7.28 6.26 21.18
N GLN A 219 -7.49 7.13 20.19
CA GLN A 219 -8.67 7.18 19.33
C GLN A 219 -8.21 7.29 17.86
N ALA A 220 -7.81 6.17 17.27
CA ALA A 220 -7.85 6.04 15.81
C ALA A 220 -9.04 5.12 15.49
N ALA A 221 -10.13 5.70 15.00
CA ALA A 221 -11.32 4.98 14.55
C ALA A 221 -11.34 5.00 13.01
N GLY A 222 -10.55 4.16 12.34
CA GLY A 222 -10.62 4.09 10.88
C GLY A 222 -9.92 2.87 10.31
N GLY A 223 -10.60 2.18 9.39
CA GLY A 223 -10.08 1.07 8.57
C GLY A 223 -9.53 1.56 7.22
N SER A 224 -8.65 0.78 6.60
CA SER A 224 -8.12 1.08 5.28
C SER A 224 -9.25 1.11 4.28
N VAL A 225 -9.11 2.01 3.31
CA VAL A 225 -9.80 1.83 2.05
C VAL A 225 -8.92 0.88 1.26
N VAL A 226 -9.51 -0.16 0.69
CA VAL A 226 -8.84 -0.99 -0.31
C VAL A 226 -9.42 -0.57 -1.65
N ALA A 227 -8.59 -0.08 -2.57
CA ALA A 227 -9.01 0.19 -3.94
C ALA A 227 -8.46 -0.90 -4.85
N GLY A 228 -9.27 -1.28 -5.82
CA GLY A 228 -8.97 -2.33 -6.77
C GLY A 228 -7.59 -2.23 -7.43
N ALA A 229 -7.03 -3.39 -7.77
CA ALA A 229 -5.83 -3.50 -8.57
C ALA A 229 -6.04 -2.92 -9.99
N PRO A 230 -5.12 -2.09 -10.53
CA PRO A 230 -4.99 -1.94 -11.97
C PRO A 230 -4.48 -3.26 -12.52
N ASN A 231 -4.83 -3.65 -13.75
CA ASN A 231 -4.48 -4.98 -14.28
C ASN A 231 -2.98 -5.25 -14.52
N TYR A 232 -2.15 -4.28 -14.18
CA TYR A 232 -0.69 -4.33 -14.12
C TYR A 232 -0.17 -4.68 -12.71
N SER A 233 -1.06 -4.80 -11.74
CA SER A 233 -0.90 -5.39 -10.42
C SER A 233 -2.01 -6.44 -10.24
N ASP A 234 -1.73 -7.57 -9.62
CA ASP A 234 -2.72 -8.57 -9.23
C ASP A 234 -3.19 -8.39 -7.77
N HIS A 235 -2.69 -7.36 -7.07
CA HIS A 235 -3.01 -7.04 -5.67
C HIS A 235 -3.69 -5.68 -5.51
N ASN A 236 -4.46 -5.53 -4.43
CA ASN A 236 -5.15 -4.27 -4.19
C ASN A 236 -4.23 -3.21 -3.58
N TYR A 237 -4.66 -1.97 -3.74
CA TYR A 237 -4.03 -0.81 -3.15
C TYR A 237 -4.61 -0.62 -1.76
N VAL A 238 -3.74 -0.53 -0.74
CA VAL A 238 -4.16 -0.36 0.65
C VAL A 238 -3.90 1.08 1.06
N PHE A 239 -4.91 1.77 1.60
CA PHE A 239 -4.83 3.19 1.91
C PHE A 239 -4.85 3.44 3.42
N ALA A 240 -4.11 4.45 3.87
CA ALA A 240 -4.13 4.85 5.27
C ALA A 240 -5.53 5.33 5.68
N PRO A 241 -6.05 4.88 6.84
CA PRO A 241 -7.40 5.19 7.29
C PRO A 241 -7.58 6.61 7.84
N PHE A 242 -6.47 7.32 8.06
CA PHE A 242 -6.47 8.66 8.63
C PHE A 242 -5.87 9.65 7.63
N ASN A 243 -6.18 10.90 7.88
CA ASN A 243 -5.81 12.01 7.05
C ASN A 243 -5.54 13.22 7.95
N TRP A 244 -4.55 14.03 7.56
CA TRP A 244 -4.17 15.27 8.24
C TRP A 244 -4.43 16.46 7.30
N VAL A 245 -5.67 16.65 6.83
CA VAL A 245 -6.04 17.89 6.12
C VAL A 245 -6.48 18.94 7.12
N TYR A 246 -6.14 20.19 6.76
CA TYR A 246 -6.87 21.37 7.19
C TYR A 246 -8.21 21.48 6.45
#